data_AF-A0AAD8IY47-F1
#
_entry.id   AF-A0AAD8IY47-F1
#
_cell.length_a   1.000
_cell.length_b   1.000
_cell.length_c   1.000
_cell.angle_alpha   90.00
_cell.angle_beta   90.00
_cell.angle_gamma   90.00
#
_symmetry.space_group_name_H-M   'P 1'
#
loop_
_entity.id
_entity.type
_entity.pdbx_description
1 polymer ?
#
loop_
_entity_poly.entity_id
_entity_poly.type
_entity_poly.pdbx_seq_one_letter_code
_entity_poly.pdbx_strand_id
1 'polypeptide(L)'
;MTNVNNAIVAAGLQNQIKVSTATYSGITSGFPPSQGSFQDSAKGFIEPIIQFLAQNNMPLLANIYPYFSYLGTPEIDLQYALFTAPNVVVTDLDGNHEYRNLFDALLDTLYSAVERSGGPNIEIVVSESGWPSAGDKEATVQNAQIKNNHLIK
;
A
#
# COMPACT_ATOMS: atom_id res chain seq x y z
N MET A 1 18.34 -7.57 5.99
CA MET A 1 18.35 -6.09 5.92
C MET A 1 19.55 -5.52 6.67
N THR A 2 19.79 -5.89 7.93
CA THR A 2 20.90 -5.39 8.77
C THR A 2 22.28 -5.42 8.11
N ASN A 3 22.72 -6.56 7.57
CA ASN A 3 24.06 -6.68 6.99
C ASN A 3 24.26 -5.75 5.78
N VAL A 4 23.23 -5.57 4.96
CA VAL A 4 23.27 -4.67 3.81
C VAL A 4 23.34 -3.21 4.28
N ASN A 5 22.57 -2.84 5.30
CA ASN A 5 22.63 -1.50 5.89
C ASN A 5 24.03 -1.21 6.46
N ASN A 6 24.59 -2.15 7.21
CA ASN A 6 25.93 -2.00 7.78
C ASN A 6 27.01 -1.79 6.71
N ALA A 7 26.92 -2.50 5.59
CA ALA A 7 27.83 -2.33 4.46
C ALA A 7 27.68 -0.95 3.79
N ILE A 8 26.44 -0.49 3.59
CA ILE A 8 26.13 0.84 3.03
C ILE A 8 26.67 1.96 3.94
N VAL A 9 26.46 1.83 5.25
CA VAL A 9 26.98 2.78 6.26
C VAL A 9 28.51 2.77 6.27
N ALA A 10 29.13 1.60 6.24
CA ALA A 10 30.60 1.49 6.18
C ALA A 10 31.20 2.12 4.91
N ALA A 11 30.44 2.17 3.82
CA ALA A 11 30.81 2.86 2.59
C ALA A 11 30.48 4.37 2.58
N GLY A 12 29.83 4.90 3.61
CA GLY A 12 29.41 6.32 3.68
C GLY A 12 28.24 6.68 2.76
N LEU A 13 27.43 5.71 2.36
CA LEU A 13 26.35 5.86 1.36
C LEU A 13 24.94 5.91 1.96
N GLN A 14 24.80 5.90 3.29
CA GLN A 14 23.52 5.76 4.00
C GLN A 14 22.51 6.89 3.73
N ASN A 15 22.98 8.06 3.32
CA ASN A 15 22.12 9.20 2.95
C ASN A 15 21.65 9.15 1.48
N GLN A 16 22.22 8.25 0.67
CA GLN A 16 21.92 8.10 -0.75
C GLN A 16 21.22 6.77 -1.07
N ILE A 17 21.54 5.71 -0.33
CA ILE A 17 21.01 4.36 -0.55
C ILE A 17 20.34 3.89 0.73
N LYS A 18 19.01 3.81 0.72
CA LYS A 18 18.22 3.30 1.84
C LYS A 18 17.90 1.82 1.62
N VAL A 19 18.09 0.99 2.65
CA VAL A 19 17.64 -0.41 2.63
C VAL A 19 16.13 -0.43 2.87
N SER A 20 15.42 -1.28 2.13
CA SER A 20 14.01 -1.55 2.37
C SER A 20 13.69 -3.01 2.01
N THR A 21 12.41 -3.37 2.06
CA THR A 21 11.85 -4.59 1.50
C THR A 21 10.51 -4.26 0.86
N ALA A 22 10.14 -5.01 -0.19
CA ALA A 22 8.82 -4.93 -0.80
C ALA A 22 7.84 -5.86 -0.08
N THR A 23 6.67 -5.32 0.27
CA THR A 23 5.49 -6.07 0.72
C THR A 23 4.30 -5.73 -0.19
N TYR A 24 3.09 -6.14 0.17
CA TYR A 24 1.87 -5.88 -0.61
C TYR A 24 0.65 -5.66 0.29
N SER A 25 -0.39 -5.00 -0.21
CA SER A 25 -1.59 -4.68 0.59
C SER A 25 -2.36 -5.90 1.11
N GLY A 26 -2.15 -7.10 0.56
CA GLY A 26 -2.86 -8.31 0.98
C GLY A 26 -2.43 -8.86 2.34
N ILE A 27 -1.43 -8.27 3.02
CA ILE A 27 -1.07 -8.63 4.40
C ILE A 27 -1.78 -7.78 5.46
N THR A 28 -2.57 -6.79 5.04
CA THR A 28 -3.36 -5.95 5.95
C THR A 28 -4.81 -6.44 6.05
N SER A 29 -5.51 -5.94 7.06
CA SER A 29 -6.93 -6.16 7.32
C SER A 29 -7.50 -4.94 8.04
N GLY A 30 -8.82 -4.86 8.14
CA GLY A 30 -9.51 -3.74 8.78
C GLY A 30 -10.18 -2.82 7.76
N PHE A 31 -11.35 -2.32 8.13
CA PHE A 31 -12.14 -1.36 7.35
C PHE A 31 -12.99 -0.53 8.32
N PRO A 32 -13.11 0.80 8.16
CA PRO A 32 -12.51 1.65 7.12
C PRO A 32 -10.97 1.78 7.28
N PRO A 33 -10.24 2.44 6.37
CA PRO A 33 -8.77 2.47 6.36
C PRO A 33 -8.09 2.80 7.69
N SER A 34 -8.64 3.72 8.50
CA SER A 34 -8.17 4.02 9.87
C SER A 34 -8.12 2.82 10.83
N GLN A 35 -8.85 1.73 10.53
CA GLN A 35 -8.83 0.47 11.28
C GLN A 35 -7.79 -0.53 10.73
N GLY A 36 -6.97 -0.11 9.77
CA GLY A 36 -5.93 -0.92 9.15
C GLY A 36 -4.98 -1.51 10.18
N SER A 37 -4.71 -2.81 10.05
CA SER A 37 -3.75 -3.57 10.86
C SER A 37 -3.16 -4.71 10.04
N PHE A 38 -1.94 -5.14 10.37
CA PHE A 38 -1.39 -6.36 9.78
C PHE A 38 -2.20 -7.58 10.26
N GLN A 39 -2.41 -8.54 9.36
CA GLN A 39 -3.01 -9.82 9.71
C GLN A 39 -2.10 -10.57 10.70
N ASP A 40 -2.69 -11.37 11.59
CA ASP A 40 -1.93 -12.10 12.61
C ASP A 40 -0.88 -13.05 12.01
N SER A 41 -1.18 -13.63 10.84
CA SER A 41 -0.25 -14.45 10.06
C SER A 41 0.98 -13.67 9.58
N ALA A 42 0.89 -12.34 9.47
CA ALA A 42 1.96 -11.48 8.98
C ALA A 42 2.75 -10.76 10.09
N LYS A 43 2.12 -10.47 11.23
CA LYS A 43 2.72 -9.72 12.35
C LYS A 43 4.09 -10.23 12.75
N GLY A 44 4.22 -11.56 12.89
CA GLY A 44 5.46 -12.19 13.34
C GLY A 44 6.70 -11.90 12.47
N PHE A 45 6.51 -11.60 11.18
CA PHE A 45 7.62 -11.22 10.29
C PHE A 45 7.67 -9.72 10.00
N ILE A 46 6.52 -9.05 9.88
CA ILE A 46 6.47 -7.65 9.42
C ILE A 46 6.80 -6.67 10.54
N GLU A 47 6.41 -6.94 11.79
CA GLU A 47 6.63 -6.00 12.90
C GLU A 47 8.13 -5.75 13.18
N PRO A 48 9.01 -6.78 13.23
CA PRO A 48 10.45 -6.54 13.33
C PRO A 48 11.03 -5.73 12.16
N ILE A 49 10.46 -5.87 10.96
CA ILE A 49 10.87 -5.11 9.77
C ILE A 49 10.46 -3.64 9.93
N ILE A 50 9.22 -3.37 10.35
CA ILE A 50 8.74 -2.01 10.64
C ILE A 50 9.64 -1.34 11.69
N GLN A 51 9.96 -2.03 12.78
CA GLN A 51 10.87 -1.50 13.81
C GLN A 51 12.26 -1.18 13.24
N PHE A 52 12.82 -2.08 12.42
CA PHE A 52 14.11 -1.85 11.76
C PHE A 52 14.07 -0.60 10.86
N LEU A 53 13.03 -0.46 10.04
CA LEU A 53 12.89 0.67 9.12
C LEU A 53 12.70 1.99 9.87
N ALA A 54 11.85 2.01 10.90
CA ALA A 54 11.61 3.17 11.75
C ALA A 54 12.89 3.66 12.44
N GLN A 55 13.67 2.75 13.04
CA GLN A 55 14.92 3.07 13.72
C GLN A 55 15.99 3.67 12.80
N ASN A 56 15.91 3.39 11.49
CA ASN A 56 16.88 3.84 10.50
C ASN A 56 16.34 4.93 9.56
N ASN A 57 15.14 5.46 9.81
CA ASN A 57 14.46 6.44 8.93
C ASN A 57 14.39 5.98 7.47
N MET A 58 14.01 4.72 7.26
CA MET A 58 13.94 4.07 5.96
C MET A 58 12.48 3.84 5.52
N PRO A 59 12.17 3.94 4.22
CA PRO A 59 10.82 3.72 3.72
C PRO A 59 10.46 2.24 3.70
N LEU A 60 9.17 1.93 3.66
CA LEU A 60 8.65 0.62 3.28
C LEU A 60 8.24 0.64 1.80
N LEU A 61 8.64 -0.36 1.03
CA LEU A 61 8.14 -0.53 -0.34
C LEU A 61 6.86 -1.36 -0.33
N ALA A 62 5.82 -0.92 -1.04
CA ALA A 62 4.53 -1.62 -1.06
C ALA A 62 3.95 -1.76 -2.47
N ASN A 63 3.57 -2.98 -2.82
CA ASN A 63 2.84 -3.31 -4.03
C ASN A 63 1.33 -3.10 -3.77
N ILE A 64 0.73 -2.10 -4.42
CA ILE A 64 -0.67 -1.73 -4.23
C ILE A 64 -1.43 -1.97 -5.53
N TYR A 65 -2.27 -3.01 -5.57
CA TYR A 65 -3.03 -3.40 -6.75
C TYR A 65 -4.54 -3.43 -6.46
N PRO A 66 -5.28 -2.32 -6.72
CA PRO A 66 -6.73 -2.28 -6.59
C PRO A 66 -7.46 -3.41 -7.35
N TYR A 67 -6.87 -3.88 -8.45
CA TYR A 67 -7.40 -4.97 -9.27
C TYR A 67 -7.67 -6.25 -8.45
N PHE A 68 -6.73 -6.68 -7.61
CA PHE A 68 -6.90 -7.93 -6.86
C PHE A 68 -7.96 -7.80 -5.76
N SER A 69 -8.04 -6.64 -5.11
CA SER A 69 -9.12 -6.36 -4.15
C SER A 69 -10.49 -6.31 -4.85
N TYR A 70 -10.58 -5.70 -6.04
CA TYR A 70 -11.79 -5.69 -6.86
C TYR A 70 -12.25 -7.11 -7.23
N LEU A 71 -11.33 -7.99 -7.65
CA LEU A 71 -11.68 -9.37 -7.97
C LEU A 71 -12.10 -10.19 -6.74
N GLY A 72 -11.44 -9.96 -5.60
CA GLY A 72 -11.64 -10.71 -4.37
C GLY A 72 -12.87 -10.31 -3.54
N THR A 73 -13.41 -9.11 -3.77
CA THR A 73 -14.51 -8.53 -2.97
C THR A 73 -15.66 -8.08 -3.87
N PRO A 74 -16.74 -8.88 -4.01
CA PRO A 74 -17.85 -8.60 -4.93
C PRO A 74 -18.53 -7.24 -4.74
N GLU A 75 -18.46 -6.66 -3.54
CA GLU A 75 -19.06 -5.38 -3.17
C GLU A 75 -18.26 -4.17 -3.68
N ILE A 76 -17.01 -4.36 -4.11
CA ILE A 76 -16.17 -3.28 -4.62
C ILE A 76 -16.63 -2.89 -6.03
N ASP A 77 -17.10 -1.66 -6.16
CA ASP A 77 -17.47 -1.08 -7.45
C ASP A 77 -16.24 -0.87 -8.35
N LEU A 78 -16.39 -1.16 -9.64
CA LEU A 78 -15.30 -1.04 -10.61
C LEU A 78 -14.81 0.41 -10.74
N GLN A 79 -15.70 1.40 -10.68
CA GLN A 79 -15.32 2.80 -10.78
C GLN A 79 -14.47 3.25 -9.60
N TYR A 80 -14.73 2.71 -8.40
CA TYR A 80 -13.90 2.93 -7.23
C TYR A 80 -12.48 2.37 -7.42
N ALA A 81 -12.36 1.19 -8.02
CA ALA A 81 -11.07 0.57 -8.33
C ALA A 81 -10.30 1.24 -9.48
N LEU A 82 -11.01 1.93 -10.39
CA LEU A 82 -10.44 2.59 -11.58
C LEU A 82 -10.21 4.10 -11.43
N PHE A 83 -10.37 4.69 -10.25
CA PHE A 83 -10.31 6.15 -10.00
C PHE A 83 -11.40 6.97 -10.69
N THR A 84 -12.56 6.37 -11.01
CA THR A 84 -13.64 7.05 -11.73
C THR A 84 -14.93 7.16 -10.92
N ALA A 85 -14.91 6.86 -9.62
CA ALA A 85 -16.10 7.01 -8.78
C ALA A 85 -16.50 8.50 -8.70
N PRO A 86 -17.80 8.83 -8.87
CA PRO A 86 -18.25 10.22 -8.90
C PRO A 86 -18.34 10.86 -7.50
N ASN A 87 -18.47 10.03 -6.47
CA ASN A 87 -18.71 10.45 -5.09
C ASN A 87 -17.73 9.76 -4.13
N VAL A 88 -17.74 10.21 -2.88
CA VAL A 88 -17.07 9.50 -1.78
C VAL A 88 -17.67 8.10 -1.65
N VAL A 89 -16.81 7.10 -1.57
CA VAL A 89 -17.21 5.70 -1.43
C VAL A 89 -17.04 5.23 0.02
N VAL A 90 -15.96 5.68 0.67
CA VAL A 90 -15.63 5.32 2.05
C VAL A 90 -15.26 6.57 2.81
N THR A 91 -15.72 6.65 4.06
CA THR A 91 -15.30 7.68 5.02
C THR A 91 -14.80 6.98 6.27
N ASP A 92 -13.70 7.47 6.84
CA ASP A 92 -13.17 6.95 8.10
C ASP A 92 -14.08 7.21 9.30
N LEU A 93 -13.85 6.48 10.40
CA LEU A 93 -14.69 6.56 11.60
C LEU A 93 -14.66 7.95 12.28
N ASP A 94 -13.57 8.69 12.12
CA ASP A 94 -13.42 10.04 12.65
C ASP A 94 -14.07 11.11 11.75
N GLY A 95 -14.51 10.72 10.54
CA GLY A 95 -15.11 11.60 9.55
C GLY A 95 -14.11 12.51 8.82
N ASN A 96 -12.80 12.41 9.07
CA ASN A 96 -11.81 13.35 8.56
C ASN A 96 -11.22 12.92 7.21
N HIS A 97 -11.22 11.62 6.90
CA HIS A 97 -10.68 11.08 5.66
C HIS A 97 -11.79 10.47 4.80
N GLU A 98 -11.86 10.94 3.55
CA GLU A 98 -12.83 10.50 2.55
C GLU A 98 -12.10 9.89 1.35
N TYR A 99 -12.46 8.67 0.96
CA TYR A 99 -11.83 7.95 -0.13
C TYR A 99 -12.78 7.85 -1.32
N ARG A 100 -12.29 8.36 -2.45
CA ARG A 100 -12.97 8.32 -3.76
C ARG A 100 -12.38 7.27 -4.70
N ASN A 101 -11.26 6.68 -4.33
CA ASN A 101 -10.65 5.58 -5.07
C ASN A 101 -10.08 4.53 -4.11
N LEU A 102 -10.05 3.28 -4.58
CA LEU A 102 -9.62 2.14 -3.80
C LEU A 102 -8.11 2.14 -3.52
N PHE A 103 -7.31 2.78 -4.38
CA PHE A 103 -5.86 2.85 -4.20
C PHE A 103 -5.50 3.61 -2.93
N ASP A 104 -6.08 4.79 -2.73
CA ASP A 104 -5.87 5.61 -1.52
C ASP A 104 -6.33 4.86 -0.28
N ALA A 105 -7.50 4.22 -0.34
CA ALA A 105 -8.00 3.44 0.80
C ALA A 105 -7.09 2.27 1.17
N LEU A 106 -6.56 1.53 0.18
CA LEU A 106 -5.62 0.44 0.42
C LEU A 106 -4.27 0.95 0.97
N LEU A 107 -3.77 2.05 0.42
CA LEU A 107 -2.53 2.66 0.87
C LEU A 107 -2.66 3.16 2.32
N ASP A 108 -3.76 3.80 2.66
CA ASP A 108 -3.96 4.35 4.00
C ASP A 108 -4.31 3.29 5.05
N THR A 109 -4.92 2.18 4.61
CA THR A 109 -5.05 0.96 5.43
C THR A 109 -3.66 0.43 5.80
N LEU A 110 -2.70 0.47 4.87
CA LEU A 110 -1.32 0.08 5.14
C LEU A 110 -0.59 1.09 6.03
N TYR A 111 -0.79 2.39 5.85
CA TYR A 111 -0.26 3.40 6.78
C TYR A 111 -0.77 3.17 8.21
N SER A 112 -2.08 3.00 8.38
CA SER A 112 -2.68 2.68 9.67
C SER A 112 -2.08 1.41 10.32
N ALA A 113 -1.83 0.37 9.51
CA ALA A 113 -1.19 -0.85 9.98
C ALA A 113 0.27 -0.61 10.44
N VAL A 114 1.04 0.14 9.66
CA VAL A 114 2.44 0.49 9.96
C VAL A 114 2.53 1.35 11.22
N GLU A 115 1.65 2.33 11.39
CA GLU A 115 1.56 3.18 12.58
C GLU A 115 1.30 2.36 13.84
N ARG A 116 0.31 1.44 13.80
CA ARG A 116 -0.02 0.54 14.92
C ARG A 116 1.12 -0.39 15.29
N SER A 117 2.00 -0.72 14.35
CA SER A 117 3.21 -1.52 14.57
C SER A 117 4.44 -0.70 14.95
N GLY A 118 4.27 0.58 15.30
CA GLY A 118 5.34 1.44 15.82
C GLY A 118 6.18 2.14 14.75
N GLY A 119 5.66 2.25 13.52
CA GLY A 119 6.32 2.92 12.40
C GLY A 119 5.70 4.27 11.98
N PRO A 120 5.28 5.19 12.86
CA PRO A 120 4.50 6.36 12.46
C PRO A 120 5.22 7.37 11.57
N ASN A 121 6.55 7.26 11.45
CA ASN A 121 7.37 8.12 10.59
C ASN A 121 7.89 7.38 9.34
N ILE A 122 7.42 6.16 9.07
CA ILE A 122 7.82 5.41 7.88
C ILE A 122 7.01 5.91 6.69
N GLU A 123 7.72 6.44 5.69
CA GLU A 123 7.16 6.68 4.38
C GLU A 123 6.89 5.35 3.66
N ILE A 124 5.71 5.21 3.05
CA ILE A 124 5.42 4.10 2.15
C ILE A 124 5.64 4.57 0.73
N VAL A 125 6.54 3.89 0.02
CA VAL A 125 6.77 4.08 -1.41
C VAL A 125 6.06 2.95 -2.14
N VAL A 126 5.14 3.30 -3.04
CA VAL A 126 4.45 2.30 -3.86
C VAL A 126 5.42 1.76 -4.91
N SER A 127 5.92 0.55 -4.69
CA SER A 127 6.92 -0.07 -5.58
C SER A 127 6.30 -0.69 -6.83
N GLU A 128 5.03 -1.06 -6.76
CA GLU A 128 4.28 -1.56 -7.90
C GLU A 128 2.80 -1.19 -7.81
N SER A 129 2.22 -0.89 -8.96
CA SER A 129 0.78 -0.78 -9.12
C SER A 129 0.42 -0.89 -10.60
N GLY A 130 -0.70 -1.53 -10.92
CA GLY A 130 -1.12 -1.73 -12.31
C GLY A 130 -2.55 -2.24 -12.44
N TRP A 131 -2.94 -2.50 -13.67
CA TRP A 131 -4.20 -3.15 -14.03
C TRP A 131 -3.98 -3.97 -15.31
N PRO A 132 -4.39 -5.25 -15.37
CA PRO A 132 -4.13 -6.11 -16.51
C PRO A 132 -4.96 -5.72 -17.73
N SER A 133 -4.41 -5.92 -18.93
CA SER A 133 -5.06 -5.56 -20.19
C SER A 133 -5.80 -6.72 -20.88
N ALA A 134 -5.66 -7.95 -20.38
CA ALA A 134 -6.30 -9.16 -20.89
C ALA A 134 -6.24 -10.30 -19.85
N GLY A 135 -6.97 -11.38 -20.10
CA GLY A 135 -6.77 -12.68 -19.44
C GLY A 135 -7.78 -13.04 -18.34
N ASP A 136 -8.56 -12.09 -17.85
CA ASP A 136 -9.53 -12.32 -16.78
C ASP A 136 -10.63 -11.22 -16.76
N LYS A 137 -11.54 -11.28 -15.80
CA LYS A 137 -12.63 -10.31 -15.57
C LYS A 137 -12.08 -8.89 -15.44
N GLU A 138 -12.70 -7.96 -16.15
CA GLU A 138 -12.33 -6.54 -16.24
C GLU A 138 -10.87 -6.23 -16.62
N ALA A 139 -10.10 -7.25 -17.03
CA ALA A 139 -8.78 -7.10 -17.60
C ALA A 139 -8.91 -6.72 -19.07
N THR A 140 -9.00 -5.42 -19.34
CA THR A 140 -9.14 -4.88 -20.70
C THR A 140 -8.12 -3.79 -20.94
N VAL A 141 -7.70 -3.60 -22.20
CA VAL A 141 -6.81 -2.49 -22.59
C VAL A 141 -7.37 -1.15 -22.14
N GLN A 142 -8.69 -0.96 -22.26
CA GLN A 142 -9.39 0.25 -21.84
C GLN A 142 -9.28 0.48 -20.32
N ASN A 143 -9.61 -0.52 -19.49
CA ASN A 143 -9.53 -0.38 -18.03
C ASN A 143 -8.08 -0.19 -17.57
N ALA A 144 -7.13 -0.90 -18.18
CA ALA A 144 -5.71 -0.74 -17.91
C ALA A 144 -5.22 0.68 -18.21
N GLN A 145 -5.64 1.25 -19.34
CA GLN A 145 -5.34 2.63 -19.71
C GLN A 145 -5.98 3.63 -18.73
N ILE A 146 -7.27 3.46 -18.39
CA ILE A 146 -7.97 4.33 -17.44
C ILE A 146 -7.22 4.33 -16.10
N LYS A 147 -6.97 3.16 -15.51
CA LYS A 147 -6.33 3.05 -14.21
C LYS A 147 -4.93 3.68 -14.23
N ASN A 148 -4.07 3.29 -15.18
CA ASN A 148 -2.68 3.75 -15.18
C ASN A 148 -2.56 5.25 -15.48
N ASN A 149 -3.41 5.80 -16.36
CA ASN A 149 -3.42 7.23 -16.62
C ASN A 149 -3.93 8.06 -15.45
N HIS A 150 -4.84 7.53 -14.62
CA HIS A 150 -5.30 8.23 -13.41
C HIS A 150 -4.31 8.14 -12.25
N LEU A 151 -3.49 7.08 -12.20
CA LEU A 151 -2.45 6.94 -11.16
C LEU A 151 -1.28 7.94 -11.34
N ILE A 152 -0.92 8.29 -12.58
CA ILE A 152 0.29 9.08 -12.89
C ILE A 152 0.05 10.61 -12.81
N LYS A 153 -1.21 11.04 -12.68
CA LYS A 153 -1.62 12.45 -12.82
C LYS A 153 -1.01 13.40 -11.79
#